data_AF-A0A0Q6UV03-F1
#
_entry.id   AF-A0A0Q6UV03-F1
#
_cell.length_a   1.000
_cell.length_b   1.000
_cell.length_c   1.000
_cell.angle_alpha   90.00
_cell.angle_beta   90.00
_cell.angle_gamma   90.00
#
_symmetry.space_group_name_H-M   'P 1'
#
loop_
_entity.id
_entity.type
_entity.pdbx_description
1 polymer ?
#
loop_
_entity_poly.entity_id
_entity_poly.type
_entity_poly.pdbx_seq_one_letter_code
_entity_poly.pdbx_strand_id
1 'polypeptide(L)'
;MTDTASAPEMLADLQARYPDWTLHQIQAVISGRSTEAEVVERCALDAAEARLQRISHDKWPTPDLDWDLDAANFHRSMDIHSAEAFAQDFGEVGLYWVEVEDLVSALASTAKRASSPFDEAYRDKTRRLIAHLERGGKVSPPLIHWDAGLDGLCLAGGYHRANWALHIKAGVIPILIRAIHLPMVELMITLTEDAAAVGGVRGFNEGYGKP
;
A
#
# COMPACT_ATOMS: atom_id res chain seq x y z
N MET A 1 39.56 -15.29 3.43
CA MET A 1 39.52 -13.82 3.29
C MET A 1 38.90 -13.55 1.94
N THR A 2 37.65 -13.09 1.90
CA THR A 2 37.00 -12.66 0.65
C THR A 2 37.58 -11.32 0.28
N ASP A 3 38.19 -11.24 -0.91
CA ASP A 3 38.72 -10.00 -1.47
C ASP A 3 37.53 -9.08 -1.78
N THR A 4 37.34 -8.03 -1.00
CA THR A 4 36.25 -7.07 -1.24
C THR A 4 36.69 -6.18 -2.40
N ALA A 5 36.03 -6.35 -3.55
CA ALA A 5 36.27 -5.52 -4.73
C ALA A 5 36.25 -4.03 -4.35
N SER A 6 37.15 -3.25 -4.93
CA SER A 6 37.21 -1.82 -4.67
C SER A 6 35.98 -1.10 -5.25
N ALA A 7 35.60 0.04 -4.68
CA ALA A 7 34.43 0.80 -5.15
C ALA A 7 34.48 1.16 -6.67
N PRO A 8 35.64 1.52 -7.26
CA PRO A 8 35.73 1.72 -8.72
C PRO A 8 35.46 0.45 -9.53
N GLU A 9 35.91 -0.72 -9.08
CA GLU A 9 35.66 -2.00 -9.74
C GLU A 9 34.17 -2.36 -9.68
N MET A 10 33.54 -2.19 -8.51
CA MET A 10 32.10 -2.39 -8.35
C MET A 10 31.27 -1.44 -9.22
N LEU A 11 31.68 -0.17 -9.35
CA LEU A 11 31.03 0.80 -10.23
C LEU A 11 31.07 0.36 -11.69
N ALA A 12 32.25 -0.02 -12.18
CA ALA A 12 32.42 -0.47 -13.56
C ALA A 12 31.60 -1.74 -13.86
N ASP A 13 31.60 -2.71 -12.93
CA ASP A 13 30.79 -3.93 -13.05
C ASP A 13 29.29 -3.63 -13.10
N LEU A 14 28.77 -2.83 -12.16
CA LEU A 14 27.35 -2.47 -12.12
C LEU A 14 26.91 -1.65 -13.34
N GLN A 15 27.75 -0.74 -13.84
CA GLN A 15 27.47 0.01 -15.08
C GLN A 15 27.43 -0.90 -16.31
N ALA A 16 28.29 -1.92 -16.37
CA ALA A 16 28.31 -2.88 -17.46
C ALA A 16 27.08 -3.82 -17.43
N ARG A 17 26.67 -4.27 -16.24
CA ARG A 17 25.50 -5.14 -16.05
C ARG A 17 24.17 -4.41 -16.21
N TYR A 18 24.10 -3.15 -15.78
CA TYR A 18 22.88 -2.34 -15.76
C TYR A 18 23.11 -0.97 -16.41
N PRO A 19 23.22 -0.90 -17.75
CA PRO A 19 23.53 0.34 -18.46
C PRO A 19 22.47 1.43 -18.30
N ASP A 20 21.24 1.06 -17.98
CA ASP A 20 20.12 1.98 -17.78
C ASP A 20 20.04 2.52 -16.33
N TRP A 21 20.88 2.04 -15.42
CA TRP A 21 20.91 2.57 -14.05
C TRP A 21 21.60 3.93 -14.01
N THR A 22 20.96 4.86 -13.29
CA THR A 22 21.58 6.15 -12.97
C THR A 22 22.78 5.97 -12.04
N LEU A 23 23.74 6.90 -12.10
CA LEU A 23 24.88 6.90 -11.18
C LEU A 23 24.44 6.91 -9.70
N HIS A 24 23.34 7.59 -9.38
CA HIS A 24 22.79 7.62 -8.02
C HIS A 24 22.33 6.24 -7.53
N GLN A 25 21.66 5.45 -8.39
CA GLN A 25 21.23 4.09 -8.07
C GLN A 25 22.44 3.17 -7.85
N ILE A 26 23.45 3.23 -8.72
CA ILE A 26 24.67 2.44 -8.57
C ILE A 26 25.41 2.82 -7.28
N GLN A 27 25.54 4.11 -7.00
CA GLN A 27 26.15 4.59 -5.76
C GLN A 27 25.38 4.14 -4.50
N ALA A 28 24.05 4.01 -4.58
CA ALA A 28 23.26 3.49 -3.46
C ALA A 28 23.55 2.01 -3.18
N VAL A 29 23.81 1.20 -4.21
CA VAL A 29 24.23 -0.20 -4.05
C VAL A 29 25.64 -0.28 -3.45
N ILE A 30 26.59 0.46 -4.01
CA ILE A 30 27.99 0.45 -3.53
C ILE A 30 28.08 0.90 -2.08
N SER A 31 27.28 1.88 -1.66
CA SER A 31 27.28 2.36 -0.26
C SER A 31 26.45 1.50 0.70
N GLY A 32 25.81 0.44 0.22
CA GLY A 32 24.93 -0.43 1.03
C GLY A 32 23.60 0.22 1.44
N ARG A 33 23.22 1.35 0.83
CA ARG A 33 21.90 1.99 1.05
C ARG A 33 20.77 1.28 0.32
N SER A 34 21.08 0.47 -0.68
CA SER A 34 20.13 -0.38 -1.38
C SER A 34 20.83 -1.67 -1.80
N THR A 35 20.07 -2.75 -1.92
CA THR A 35 20.53 -3.97 -2.59
C THR A 35 20.34 -3.86 -4.10
N GLU A 36 21.05 -4.68 -4.88
CA GLU A 36 20.81 -4.74 -6.33
C GLU A 36 19.36 -5.11 -6.65
N ALA A 37 18.78 -6.06 -5.91
CA ALA A 37 17.41 -6.52 -6.11
C ALA A 37 16.40 -5.38 -5.93
N GLU A 38 16.56 -4.56 -4.89
CA GLU A 38 15.70 -3.38 -4.65
C GLU A 38 15.81 -2.36 -5.79
N VAL A 39 17.00 -2.15 -6.37
CA VAL A 39 17.17 -1.24 -7.50
C VAL A 39 16.53 -1.83 -8.77
N VAL A 40 16.71 -3.12 -9.06
CA VAL A 40 16.03 -3.80 -10.17
C VAL A 40 14.52 -3.65 -10.05
N GLU A 41 13.97 -3.93 -8.86
CA GLU A 41 12.54 -3.83 -8.60
C GLU A 41 12.03 -2.39 -8.79
N ARG A 42 12.76 -1.40 -8.26
CA ARG A 42 12.43 0.02 -8.43
C ARG A 42 12.46 0.44 -9.90
N CYS A 43 13.51 0.10 -10.64
CA CYS A 43 13.57 0.42 -12.08
C CYS A 43 12.42 -0.21 -12.86
N ALA A 44 12.02 -1.42 -12.50
CA ALA A 44 10.92 -2.11 -13.14
C ALA A 44 9.55 -1.50 -12.78
N LEU A 45 9.40 -0.99 -11.55
CA LEU A 45 8.24 -0.18 -11.14
C LEU A 45 8.20 1.15 -11.90
N ASP A 46 9.33 1.86 -12.00
CA ASP A 46 9.43 3.14 -12.73
C ASP A 46 9.10 2.96 -14.22
N ALA A 47 9.54 1.86 -14.83
CA ALA A 47 9.20 1.53 -16.21
C ALA A 47 7.69 1.25 -16.39
N ALA A 48 7.07 0.53 -15.45
CA ALA A 48 5.63 0.28 -15.45
C ALA A 48 4.84 1.59 -15.27
N GLU A 49 5.30 2.47 -14.38
CA GLU A 49 4.71 3.80 -14.18
C GLU A 49 4.81 4.66 -15.46
N ALA A 50 5.99 4.71 -16.09
CA ALA A 50 6.22 5.46 -17.32
C ALA A 50 5.34 4.97 -18.48
N ARG A 51 5.05 3.65 -18.54
CA ARG A 51 4.10 3.09 -19.50
C ARG A 51 2.69 3.64 -19.27
N LEU A 52 2.21 3.63 -18.03
CA LEU A 52 0.88 4.15 -17.68
C LEU A 52 0.76 5.66 -17.94
N GLN A 53 1.84 6.42 -17.73
CA GLN A 53 1.85 7.87 -18.00
C GLN A 53 1.63 8.22 -19.48
N ARG A 54 1.99 7.32 -20.40
CA ARG A 54 1.86 7.51 -21.86
C ARG A 54 0.48 7.16 -22.41
N ILE A 55 -0.41 6.61 -21.59
CA ILE A 55 -1.76 6.22 -21.98
C ILE A 55 -2.79 6.95 -21.11
N SER A 56 -3.98 7.16 -21.67
CA SER A 56 -5.09 7.79 -20.97
C SER A 56 -5.60 6.86 -19.84
N HIS A 57 -6.12 7.44 -18.74
CA HIS A 57 -6.46 6.68 -17.54
C HIS A 57 -7.61 5.68 -17.74
N ASP A 58 -8.48 5.90 -18.73
CA ASP A 58 -9.54 4.98 -19.15
C ASP A 58 -9.00 3.67 -19.73
N LYS A 59 -7.71 3.64 -20.07
CA LYS A 59 -6.98 2.47 -20.58
C LYS A 59 -6.03 1.87 -19.55
N TRP A 60 -5.99 2.42 -18.33
CA TRP A 60 -5.19 1.84 -17.27
C TRP A 60 -5.79 0.50 -16.85
N PRO A 61 -4.94 -0.48 -16.51
CA PRO A 61 -5.41 -1.74 -15.98
C PRO A 61 -6.06 -1.51 -14.61
N THR A 62 -6.99 -2.38 -14.25
CA THR A 62 -7.73 -2.35 -12.98
C THR A 62 -7.36 -3.57 -12.13
N PRO A 63 -6.11 -3.68 -11.64
CA PRO A 63 -5.72 -4.82 -10.82
C PRO A 63 -6.47 -4.83 -9.49
N ASP A 64 -6.76 -6.03 -9.01
CA ASP A 64 -7.26 -6.27 -7.66
C ASP A 64 -6.20 -5.89 -6.61
N LEU A 65 -6.64 -5.66 -5.38
CA LEU A 65 -5.76 -5.39 -4.25
C LEU A 65 -5.26 -6.71 -3.65
N ASP A 66 -3.94 -6.89 -3.64
CA ASP A 66 -3.28 -7.94 -2.87
C ASP A 66 -2.79 -7.36 -1.55
N TRP A 67 -3.39 -7.79 -0.44
CA TRP A 67 -3.17 -7.21 0.88
C TRP A 67 -1.99 -7.87 1.58
N ASP A 68 -1.08 -7.05 2.10
CA ASP A 68 0.01 -7.47 2.98
C ASP A 68 -0.51 -7.56 4.43
N LEU A 69 -0.89 -8.78 4.84
CA LEU A 69 -1.45 -9.04 6.16
C LEU A 69 -0.38 -9.35 7.22
N ASP A 70 0.90 -9.24 6.86
CA ASP A 70 1.99 -9.41 7.82
C ASP A 70 2.08 -8.18 8.73
N ALA A 71 1.95 -8.40 10.04
CA ALA A 71 2.05 -7.35 11.04
C ALA A 71 3.39 -6.59 10.99
N ALA A 72 4.47 -7.25 10.57
CA ALA A 72 5.77 -6.59 10.37
C ALA A 72 5.71 -5.46 9.32
N ASN A 73 4.77 -5.54 8.38
CA ASN A 73 4.60 -4.58 7.28
C ASN A 73 3.47 -3.56 7.50
N PHE A 74 2.76 -3.60 8.65
CA PHE A 74 1.67 -2.66 8.93
C PHE A 74 2.13 -1.19 8.99
N HIS A 75 3.41 -0.94 9.31
CA HIS A 75 3.98 0.40 9.28
C HIS A 75 3.87 1.09 7.91
N ARG A 76 3.82 0.32 6.81
CA ARG A 76 3.62 0.84 5.44
C ARG A 76 2.18 1.30 5.18
N SER A 77 1.29 1.23 6.17
CA SER A 77 0.00 1.94 6.15
C SER A 77 0.20 3.46 6.20
N MET A 78 1.28 3.91 6.85
CA MET A 78 1.67 5.31 7.01
C MET A 78 2.84 5.66 6.09
N ASP A 79 2.74 6.81 5.43
CA ASP A 79 3.87 7.32 4.65
C ASP A 79 5.04 7.62 5.62
N ILE A 80 6.28 7.26 5.24
CA ILE A 80 7.54 7.66 5.90
C ILE A 80 7.84 7.02 7.28
N HIS A 81 6.95 6.21 7.85
CA HIS A 81 7.20 5.58 9.15
C HIS A 81 8.11 4.36 9.02
N SER A 82 9.12 4.26 9.89
CA SER A 82 9.81 2.98 10.15
C SER A 82 8.92 2.07 11.00
N ALA A 83 9.27 0.79 11.10
CA ALA A 83 8.56 -0.15 11.97
C ALA A 83 8.58 0.31 13.44
N GLU A 84 9.72 0.82 13.91
CA GLU A 84 9.89 1.33 15.28
C GLU A 84 9.06 2.60 15.54
N ALA A 85 9.10 3.56 14.60
CA ALA A 85 8.31 4.79 14.72
C ALA A 85 6.81 4.48 14.72
N PHE A 86 6.37 3.56 13.87
CA PHE A 86 4.98 3.13 13.83
C PHE A 86 4.56 2.46 15.15
N ALA A 87 5.37 1.56 15.69
CA ALA A 87 5.09 0.90 16.96
C ALA A 87 5.03 1.90 18.12
N GLN A 88 5.88 2.93 18.12
CA GLN A 88 5.88 3.99 19.12
C GLN A 88 4.60 4.87 19.05
N ASP A 89 4.21 5.30 17.85
CA ASP A 89 3.12 6.27 17.69
C ASP A 89 1.73 5.61 17.75
N PHE A 90 1.61 4.40 17.21
CA PHE A 90 0.32 3.71 17.07
C PHE A 90 0.10 2.62 18.12
N GLY A 91 1.17 2.06 18.70
CA GLY A 91 1.09 1.00 19.70
C GLY A 91 0.54 -0.31 19.13
N GLU A 92 -0.35 -0.96 19.87
CA GLU A 92 -1.02 -2.18 19.44
C GLU A 92 -2.12 -1.87 18.41
N VAL A 93 -2.02 -2.55 17.26
CA VAL A 93 -2.92 -2.40 16.12
C VAL A 93 -3.48 -3.77 15.77
N GLY A 94 -4.81 -3.88 15.71
CA GLY A 94 -5.52 -5.08 15.28
C GLY A 94 -5.89 -5.02 13.79
N LEU A 95 -6.01 -6.21 13.20
CA LEU A 95 -6.46 -6.41 11.82
C LEU A 95 -7.92 -6.86 11.81
N TYR A 96 -8.77 -6.14 11.08
CA TYR A 96 -10.20 -6.44 10.96
C TYR A 96 -10.62 -6.34 9.50
N TRP A 97 -11.78 -6.89 9.17
CA TRP A 97 -12.41 -6.79 7.86
C TRP A 97 -13.70 -5.99 7.94
N VAL A 98 -13.97 -5.21 6.90
CA VAL A 98 -15.15 -4.36 6.77
C VAL A 98 -15.64 -4.33 5.33
N GLU A 99 -16.95 -4.21 5.13
CA GLU A 99 -17.53 -3.81 3.83
C GLU A 99 -17.02 -2.40 3.46
N VAL A 100 -16.54 -2.23 2.23
CA VAL A 100 -15.97 -0.97 1.72
C VAL A 100 -17.01 0.14 1.77
N GLU A 101 -18.27 -0.16 1.42
CA GLU A 101 -19.36 0.81 1.41
C GLU A 101 -19.68 1.31 2.83
N ASP A 102 -19.68 0.42 3.83
CA ASP A 102 -19.91 0.77 5.23
C ASP A 102 -18.78 1.66 5.75
N LEU A 103 -17.53 1.29 5.47
CA LEU A 103 -16.37 2.10 5.85
C LEU A 103 -16.47 3.52 5.28
N VAL A 104 -16.67 3.64 3.97
CA VAL A 104 -16.74 4.95 3.27
C VAL A 104 -17.94 5.76 3.75
N SER A 105 -19.05 5.12 4.09
CA SER A 105 -20.24 5.77 4.61
C SER A 105 -20.01 6.32 6.02
N ALA A 106 -19.27 5.60 6.86
CA ALA A 106 -18.99 5.97 8.24
C ALA A 106 -17.87 7.01 8.43
N LEU A 107 -17.03 7.25 7.40
CA LEU A 107 -16.01 8.30 7.46
C LEU A 107 -16.64 9.68 7.73
N ALA A 108 -15.96 10.50 8.55
CA ALA A 108 -16.33 11.90 8.76
C ALA A 108 -16.41 12.64 7.42
N SER A 109 -17.35 13.57 7.27
CA SER A 109 -17.60 14.25 5.98
C SER A 109 -16.37 14.97 5.43
N THR A 110 -15.53 15.52 6.32
CA THR A 110 -14.24 16.17 5.99
C THR A 110 -13.12 15.18 5.71
N ALA A 111 -13.22 13.95 6.21
CA ALA A 111 -12.29 12.86 5.94
C ALA A 111 -12.64 12.11 4.64
N LYS A 112 -13.87 12.21 4.14
CA LYS A 112 -14.24 11.67 2.84
C LYS A 112 -13.49 12.42 1.74
N ARG A 113 -12.73 11.68 0.95
CA ARG A 113 -12.23 12.21 -0.32
C ARG A 113 -13.40 12.24 -1.30
N ALA A 114 -13.84 13.45 -1.64
CA ALA A 114 -14.79 13.64 -2.74
C ALA A 114 -14.16 13.35 -4.12
N SER A 115 -12.83 13.33 -4.16
CA SER A 115 -12.03 13.22 -5.37
C SER A 115 -11.86 11.79 -5.86
N SER A 116 -11.94 11.64 -7.17
CA SER A 116 -11.65 10.40 -7.88
C SER A 116 -10.17 10.04 -7.73
N PRO A 117 -9.80 8.74 -7.70
CA PRO A 117 -8.39 8.34 -7.79
C PRO A 117 -7.68 8.85 -9.04
N PHE A 118 -8.41 9.28 -10.08
CA PHE A 118 -7.86 9.83 -11.33
C PHE A 118 -7.79 11.36 -11.39
N ASP A 119 -8.26 12.05 -10.36
CA ASP A 119 -8.13 13.50 -10.26
C ASP A 119 -6.65 13.88 -10.23
N GLU A 120 -6.33 15.05 -10.79
CA GLU A 120 -4.94 15.48 -11.04
C GLU A 120 -4.05 15.37 -9.81
N ALA A 121 -4.56 15.76 -8.63
CA ALA A 121 -3.82 15.71 -7.37
C ALA A 121 -3.47 14.28 -6.88
N TYR A 122 -4.14 13.24 -7.38
CA TYR A 122 -3.97 11.85 -6.91
C TYR A 122 -3.51 10.90 -8.01
N ARG A 123 -3.58 11.33 -9.27
CA ARG A 123 -3.30 10.51 -10.44
C ARG A 123 -1.93 9.84 -10.38
N ASP A 124 -0.90 10.53 -9.93
CA ASP A 124 0.45 9.97 -9.83
C ASP A 124 0.54 8.86 -8.78
N LYS A 125 -0.06 9.05 -7.60
CA LYS A 125 -0.11 8.01 -6.56
C LYS A 125 -0.93 6.80 -7.00
N THR A 126 -2.05 7.03 -7.70
CA THR A 126 -2.88 5.95 -8.27
C THR A 126 -2.11 5.18 -9.36
N ARG A 127 -1.40 5.88 -10.24
CA ARG A 127 -0.56 5.26 -11.28
C ARG A 127 0.49 4.34 -10.67
N ARG A 128 1.18 4.82 -9.64
CA ARG A 128 2.20 4.04 -8.92
C ARG A 128 1.60 2.83 -8.20
N LEU A 129 0.41 2.98 -7.59
CA LEU A 129 -0.30 1.86 -6.99
C LEU A 129 -0.64 0.78 -8.02
N ILE A 130 -1.18 1.15 -9.19
CA ILE A 130 -1.50 0.21 -10.27
C ILE A 130 -0.23 -0.50 -10.77
N ALA A 131 0.84 0.27 -11.02
CA ALA A 131 2.12 -0.29 -11.46
C ALA A 131 2.71 -1.27 -10.45
N HIS A 132 2.54 -1.00 -9.14
CA HIS A 132 2.96 -1.90 -8.06
C HIS A 132 2.14 -3.20 -8.06
N LEU A 133 0.82 -3.11 -8.15
CA LEU A 133 -0.10 -4.25 -8.15
C LEU A 133 0.06 -5.15 -9.39
N GLU A 134 0.23 -4.57 -10.58
CA GLU A 134 0.50 -5.34 -11.82
C GLU A 134 1.78 -6.18 -11.73
N ARG A 135 2.68 -5.82 -10.82
CA ARG A 135 3.95 -6.54 -10.59
C ARG A 135 3.85 -7.55 -9.45
N GLY A 136 2.64 -7.83 -8.95
CA GLY A 136 2.42 -8.72 -7.80
C GLY A 136 2.81 -8.08 -6.46
N GLY A 137 2.97 -6.76 -6.42
CA GLY A 137 3.26 -6.05 -5.20
C GLY A 137 2.07 -6.05 -4.26
N LYS A 138 2.32 -6.34 -2.97
CA LYS A 138 1.30 -6.28 -1.92
C LYS A 138 1.23 -4.92 -1.27
N VAL A 139 0.08 -4.58 -0.69
CA VAL A 139 -0.13 -3.32 0.01
C VAL A 139 -0.70 -3.53 1.40
N SER A 140 -0.17 -2.80 2.40
CA SER A 140 -0.70 -2.91 3.76
C SER A 140 -2.12 -2.35 3.84
N PRO A 141 -2.98 -2.87 4.72
CA PRO A 141 -4.33 -2.35 4.91
C PRO A 141 -4.32 -0.88 5.39
N PRO A 142 -5.36 -0.08 5.07
CA PRO A 142 -5.49 1.28 5.58
C PRO A 142 -5.66 1.29 7.10
N LEU A 143 -5.16 2.34 7.74
CA LEU A 143 -5.26 2.53 9.19
C LEU A 143 -6.42 3.46 9.51
N ILE A 144 -7.37 2.97 10.31
CA ILE A 144 -8.55 3.70 10.77
C ILE A 144 -8.31 4.22 12.18
N HIS A 145 -8.83 5.40 12.47
CA HIS A 145 -8.94 5.90 13.83
C HIS A 145 -10.22 6.71 14.02
N TRP A 146 -10.62 6.87 15.28
CA TRP A 146 -11.57 7.88 15.68
C TRP A 146 -10.84 9.22 15.84
N ASP A 147 -11.40 10.29 15.27
CA ASP A 147 -10.94 11.65 15.48
C ASP A 147 -12.00 12.42 16.30
N ALA A 148 -11.66 12.72 17.55
CA ALA A 148 -12.56 13.43 18.46
C ALA A 148 -12.82 14.89 18.04
N GLY A 149 -11.91 15.51 17.28
CA GLY A 149 -12.10 16.87 16.75
C GLY A 149 -13.09 16.92 15.59
N LEU A 150 -13.20 15.81 14.85
CA LEU A 150 -14.16 15.65 13.74
C LEU A 150 -15.42 14.90 14.14
N ASP A 151 -15.47 14.35 15.35
CA ASP A 151 -16.55 13.49 15.86
C ASP A 151 -16.88 12.37 14.86
N GLY A 152 -15.85 11.69 14.34
CA GLY A 152 -16.05 10.71 13.28
C GLY A 152 -14.83 9.83 12.97
N LEU A 153 -15.07 8.81 12.14
CA LEU A 153 -14.02 7.93 11.65
C LEU A 153 -13.17 8.61 10.58
N CYS A 154 -11.87 8.38 10.67
CA CYS A 154 -10.88 8.92 9.73
C CYS A 154 -9.89 7.83 9.32
N LEU A 155 -9.34 7.98 8.11
CA LEU A 155 -8.17 7.20 7.69
C LEU A 155 -6.92 7.97 8.16
N ALA A 156 -6.11 7.37 9.03
CA ALA A 156 -4.79 7.89 9.37
C ALA A 156 -3.82 7.69 8.19
N GLY A 157 -3.98 6.57 7.46
CA GLY A 157 -3.14 6.18 6.36
C GLY A 157 -3.88 5.32 5.34
N GLY A 158 -3.35 5.23 4.12
CA GLY A 158 -3.89 4.35 3.09
C GLY A 158 -5.12 4.83 2.32
N TYR A 159 -5.42 6.14 2.32
CA TYR A 159 -6.50 6.73 1.50
C TYR A 159 -6.55 6.25 0.04
N HIS A 160 -5.40 6.16 -0.65
CA HIS A 160 -5.38 5.74 -2.05
C HIS A 160 -5.80 4.29 -2.23
N ARG A 161 -5.46 3.41 -1.27
CA ARG A 161 -5.84 2.00 -1.29
C ARG A 161 -7.33 1.82 -1.02
N ALA A 162 -7.86 2.54 -0.04
CA ALA A 162 -9.31 2.54 0.24
C ALA A 162 -10.13 3.09 -0.93
N ASN A 163 -9.70 4.22 -1.53
CA ASN A 163 -10.37 4.77 -2.72
C ASN A 163 -10.23 3.86 -3.94
N TRP A 164 -9.09 3.19 -4.11
CA TRP A 164 -8.91 2.20 -5.17
C TRP A 164 -9.85 1.01 -4.98
N ALA A 165 -9.97 0.49 -3.75
CA ALA A 165 -10.91 -0.57 -3.40
C ALA A 165 -12.36 -0.20 -3.76
N LEU A 166 -12.78 1.03 -3.40
CA LEU A 166 -14.09 1.55 -3.78
C LEU A 166 -14.24 1.66 -5.31
N HIS A 167 -13.21 2.15 -6.00
CA HIS A 167 -13.22 2.31 -7.46
C HIS A 167 -13.39 0.96 -8.19
N ILE A 168 -12.67 -0.07 -7.76
CA ILE A 168 -12.79 -1.43 -8.32
C ILE A 168 -14.00 -2.19 -7.77
N LYS A 169 -14.81 -1.57 -6.91
CA LYS A 169 -15.99 -2.16 -6.25
C LYS A 169 -15.65 -3.44 -5.48
N ALA A 170 -14.53 -3.42 -4.77
CA ALA A 170 -14.24 -4.47 -3.79
C ALA A 170 -15.37 -4.48 -2.75
N GLY A 171 -15.90 -5.66 -2.43
CA GLY A 171 -16.90 -5.80 -1.36
C GLY A 171 -16.26 -5.51 -0.01
N VAL A 172 -15.22 -6.27 0.32
CA VAL A 172 -14.61 -6.27 1.65
C VAL A 172 -13.14 -5.92 1.56
N ILE A 173 -12.63 -5.19 2.56
CA ILE A 173 -11.20 -4.93 2.71
C ILE A 173 -10.74 -5.15 4.14
N PRO A 174 -9.47 -5.54 4.33
CA PRO A 174 -8.86 -5.49 5.64
C PRO A 174 -8.63 -4.01 6.02
N ILE A 175 -8.66 -3.75 7.31
CA ILE A 175 -8.36 -2.46 7.92
C ILE A 175 -7.55 -2.68 9.20
N LEU A 176 -6.73 -1.69 9.53
CA LEU A 176 -5.97 -1.63 10.77
C LEU A 176 -6.67 -0.70 11.75
N ILE A 177 -6.78 -1.10 13.01
CA ILE A 177 -7.40 -0.29 14.07
C ILE A 177 -6.53 -0.33 15.31
N ARG A 178 -6.22 0.82 15.89
CA ARG A 178 -5.55 0.88 17.20
C ARG A 178 -6.50 0.39 18.29
N ALA A 179 -6.00 -0.39 19.26
CA ALA A 179 -6.83 -0.93 20.34
C ALA A 179 -7.68 0.14 21.06
N ILE A 180 -7.13 1.34 21.27
CA ILE A 180 -7.82 2.46 21.93
C ILE A 180 -9.04 2.99 21.16
N HIS A 181 -9.08 2.78 19.83
CA HIS A 181 -10.16 3.28 18.97
C HIS A 181 -11.20 2.22 18.67
N LEU A 182 -10.89 0.94 18.90
CA LEU A 182 -11.76 -0.18 18.56
C LEU A 182 -13.20 -0.02 19.09
N PRO A 183 -13.44 0.35 20.38
CA PRO A 183 -14.81 0.48 20.88
C PRO A 183 -15.63 1.53 20.12
N MET A 184 -15.01 2.62 19.67
CA MET A 184 -15.70 3.65 18.90
C MET A 184 -15.94 3.22 17.46
N VAL A 185 -15.00 2.47 16.86
CA VAL A 185 -15.16 1.96 15.50
C VAL A 185 -16.28 0.92 15.42
N GLU A 186 -16.38 0.02 16.40
CA GLU A 186 -17.43 -1.01 16.47
C GLU A 186 -18.85 -0.43 16.59
N LEU A 187 -19.00 0.79 17.11
CA LEU A 187 -20.29 1.48 17.16
C LEU A 187 -20.72 2.03 15.79
N MET A 188 -19.78 2.17 14.85
CA MET A 188 -19.98 2.88 13.58
C MET A 188 -20.02 1.94 12.38
N ILE A 189 -19.27 0.84 12.42
CA ILE A 189 -19.16 -0.13 11.33
C ILE A 189 -19.13 -1.55 11.87
N THR A 190 -19.67 -2.49 11.08
CA THR A 190 -19.60 -3.92 11.41
C THR A 190 -18.20 -4.43 11.09
N LEU A 191 -17.52 -4.95 12.10
CA LEU A 191 -16.21 -5.56 11.98
C LEU A 191 -16.32 -7.09 12.07
N THR A 192 -15.36 -7.78 11.46
CA THR A 192 -15.09 -9.20 11.71
C THR A 192 -13.61 -9.49 11.61
N GLU A 193 -13.17 -10.58 12.22
CA GLU A 193 -11.81 -11.11 12.10
C GLU A 193 -11.66 -12.03 10.88
N ASP A 194 -12.78 -12.50 10.31
CA ASP A 194 -12.82 -13.42 9.18
C ASP A 194 -13.40 -12.76 7.92
N ALA A 195 -12.58 -12.63 6.89
CA ALA A 195 -13.00 -12.12 5.58
C ALA A 195 -14.23 -12.86 5.03
N ALA A 196 -14.36 -14.17 5.29
CA ALA A 196 -15.48 -14.98 4.80
C ALA A 196 -16.79 -14.74 5.56
N ALA A 197 -16.72 -14.11 6.74
CA ALA A 197 -17.89 -13.79 7.56
C ALA A 197 -18.56 -12.46 7.17
N VAL A 198 -17.85 -11.57 6.46
CA VAL A 198 -18.43 -10.33 5.93
C VAL A 198 -19.25 -10.66 4.69
N GLY A 199 -20.54 -10.98 4.90
CA GLY A 199 -21.51 -11.21 3.84
C GLY A 199 -21.29 -12.53 3.09
N GLY A 200 -22.38 -13.25 2.79
CA GLY A 200 -22.36 -14.44 1.92
C GLY A 200 -22.01 -14.10 0.46
N VAL A 201 -20.82 -13.55 0.22
CA VAL A 201 -20.33 -13.11 -1.08
C VAL A 201 -19.84 -14.33 -1.84
N ARG A 202 -20.75 -14.88 -2.66
CA ARG A 202 -20.46 -15.76 -3.79
C ARG A 202 -19.47 -15.06 -4.71
N GLY A 203 -18.17 -15.27 -4.54
CA GLY A 203 -17.18 -14.70 -5.45
C GLY A 203 -15.75 -14.56 -4.92
N PHE A 204 -15.45 -14.94 -3.68
CA PHE A 204 -14.05 -15.08 -3.28
C PHE A 204 -13.42 -16.22 -4.09
N ASN A 205 -12.61 -15.86 -5.09
CA ASN A 205 -11.79 -16.81 -5.83
C ASN A 205 -10.94 -17.60 -4.82
N GLU A 206 -11.15 -18.91 -4.76
CA GLU A 206 -10.47 -19.88 -3.90
C GLU A 206 -8.96 -20.05 -4.24
N GLY A 207 -8.31 -19.03 -4.80
CA GLY A 207 -6.93 -19.06 -5.29
C GLY A 207 -5.85 -18.79 -4.24
N TYR A 208 -6.21 -18.36 -3.02
CA TYR A 208 -5.23 -18.14 -1.96
C TYR A 208 -5.07 -19.41 -1.11
N GLY A 209 -4.35 -20.37 -1.70
CA GLY A 209 -3.86 -21.55 -1.01
C GLY A 209 -2.91 -21.16 0.13
N LYS A 210 -3.15 -21.77 1.30
CA LYS A 210 -2.22 -21.86 2.44
C LYS A 210 -0.79 -22.24 2.00
N PRO A 211 0.24 -21.85 2.76
CA PRO A 211 1.63 -22.22 2.48
C PRO A 211 1.84 -23.73 2.34
#